data_AF-A0AA43QIU2-F1
#
_entry.id   AF-A0AA43QIU2-F1
#
_cell.length_a   1.000
_cell.length_b   1.000
_cell.length_c   1.000
_cell.angle_alpha   90.00
_cell.angle_beta   90.00
_cell.angle_gamma   90.00
#
_symmetry.space_group_name_H-M   'P 1'
#
loop_
_entity.id
_entity.type
_entity.pdbx_description
1 polymer ?
#
loop_
_entity_poly.entity_id
_entity_poly.type
_entity_poly.pdbx_seq_one_letter_code
_entity_poly.pdbx_strand_id
1 'polypeptide(L)'
;MPLPDEASMIVSELADKLERSPQRSLFSPVIYDTAWAAMISKVQEDGDRYWLFPECFQIILQDECPTGAWGSNTSKTDGILNATGVLLAILKHRDEPLVRGSELPPDLNARICDLVRWIDATLQEWDVATSDHVGFELLVPTLLGLLRQHDVVFDFPGAEVLTTMNREKLAKLDVSSLYSPAKSTLVHSLEAFVGMLDFDKVKHHLHNGSMMASPSSTAAYLIYISEWDDEAEAYMKRTFVQSEGFASAAPTTIFECSWVKSTILLL
;
A
#
# COMPACT_ATOMS: atom_id res chain seq x y z
N MET A 1 -19.41 -32.64 12.61
CA MET A 1 -19.96 -32.35 11.28
C MET A 1 -20.90 -31.17 11.47
N PRO A 2 -20.56 -29.96 11.01
CA PRO A 2 -21.47 -28.83 11.15
C PRO A 2 -22.77 -29.12 10.40
N LEU A 3 -23.90 -28.70 10.96
CA LEU A 3 -25.23 -29.01 10.44
C LEU A 3 -25.44 -28.27 9.09
N PRO A 4 -26.16 -28.87 8.11
CA PRO A 4 -26.41 -28.27 6.79
C PRO A 4 -26.97 -26.83 6.83
N ASP A 5 -27.65 -26.46 7.91
CA ASP A 5 -28.28 -25.16 8.09
C ASP A 5 -27.27 -24.02 8.36
N GLU A 6 -26.17 -24.30 9.08
CA GLU A 6 -25.13 -23.29 9.35
C GLU A 6 -24.34 -22.95 8.08
N ALA A 7 -24.00 -23.97 7.28
CA ALA A 7 -23.32 -23.76 6.00
C ALA A 7 -24.20 -22.96 5.01
N SER A 8 -25.50 -23.26 4.96
CA SER A 8 -26.45 -22.51 4.12
C SER A 8 -26.59 -21.05 4.55
N MET A 9 -26.58 -20.79 5.86
CA MET A 9 -26.63 -19.43 6.42
C MET A 9 -25.38 -18.62 6.07
N ILE A 10 -24.19 -19.20 6.22
CA ILE A 10 -22.91 -18.55 5.87
C ILE A 10 -22.86 -18.22 4.37
N VAL A 11 -23.28 -19.16 3.51
CA VAL A 11 -23.35 -18.93 2.06
C VAL A 11 -24.33 -17.81 1.71
N SER A 12 -25.49 -17.77 2.36
CA SER A 12 -26.48 -16.71 2.14
C SER A 12 -25.95 -15.34 2.60
N GLU A 13 -25.27 -15.27 3.74
CA GLU A 13 -24.68 -14.01 4.24
C GLU A 13 -23.56 -13.50 3.33
N LEU A 14 -22.72 -14.40 2.82
CA LEU A 14 -21.68 -14.07 1.84
C LEU A 14 -22.29 -13.60 0.51
N ALA A 15 -23.31 -14.29 0.01
CA ALA A 15 -24.03 -13.89 -1.20
C ALA A 15 -24.67 -12.50 -1.03
N ASP A 16 -25.34 -12.24 0.09
CA ASP A 16 -25.92 -10.94 0.41
C ASP A 16 -24.86 -9.83 0.48
N LYS A 17 -23.69 -10.09 1.09
CA LYS A 17 -22.58 -9.12 1.15
C LYS A 17 -22.01 -8.83 -0.25
N LEU A 18 -21.85 -9.86 -1.08
CA LEU A 18 -21.39 -9.72 -2.46
C LEU A 18 -22.41 -8.99 -3.35
N GLU A 19 -23.71 -9.21 -3.16
CA GLU A 19 -24.77 -8.52 -3.90
C GLU A 19 -24.91 -7.04 -3.49
N ARG A 20 -24.78 -6.74 -2.20
CA ARG A 20 -24.88 -5.36 -1.69
C ARG A 20 -23.65 -4.51 -1.98
N SER A 21 -22.48 -5.13 -2.17
CA SER A 21 -21.22 -4.42 -2.40
C SER A 21 -20.29 -5.21 -3.33
N PRO A 22 -20.67 -5.42 -4.60
CA PRO A 22 -19.92 -6.25 -5.57
C PRO A 22 -18.52 -5.73 -5.91
N GLN A 23 -18.19 -4.54 -5.42
CA GLN A 23 -16.95 -3.82 -5.65
C GLN A 23 -16.11 -3.64 -4.37
N ARG A 24 -16.62 -4.05 -3.20
CA ARG A 24 -15.89 -3.97 -1.92
C ARG A 24 -15.13 -5.29 -1.70
N SER A 25 -13.88 -5.18 -1.26
CA SER A 25 -13.11 -6.34 -0.81
C SER A 25 -13.55 -6.74 0.60
N LEU A 26 -13.63 -8.04 0.88
CA LEU A 26 -13.73 -8.57 2.24
C LEU A 26 -12.35 -8.69 2.91
N PHE A 27 -11.25 -8.36 2.20
CA PHE A 27 -9.93 -8.31 2.81
C PHE A 27 -9.89 -7.17 3.83
N SER A 28 -9.22 -7.44 4.95
CA SER A 28 -9.00 -6.41 5.95
C SER A 28 -8.15 -5.28 5.36
N PRO A 29 -8.40 -4.03 5.79
CA PRO A 29 -7.55 -2.92 5.43
C PRO A 29 -6.10 -3.17 5.87
N VAL A 30 -5.17 -2.69 5.08
CA VAL A 30 -3.74 -2.75 5.37
C VAL A 30 -3.19 -1.34 5.43
N ILE A 31 -2.32 -1.12 6.42
CA ILE A 31 -1.76 0.20 6.67
C ILE A 31 -0.87 0.67 5.53
N TYR A 32 -0.11 -0.24 4.92
CA TYR A 32 0.77 0.08 3.80
C TYR A 32 0.04 0.76 2.63
N ASP A 33 -1.03 0.13 2.11
CA ASP A 33 -1.83 0.71 1.03
C ASP A 33 -2.54 1.99 1.44
N THR A 34 -3.01 2.07 2.68
CA THR A 34 -3.65 3.27 3.23
C THR A 34 -2.66 4.44 3.32
N ALA A 35 -1.39 4.18 3.68
CA ALA A 35 -0.35 5.19 3.72
C ALA A 35 0.01 5.71 2.32
N TRP A 36 0.08 4.84 1.31
CA TRP A 36 0.25 5.26 -0.08
C TRP A 36 -0.91 6.13 -0.58
N ALA A 37 -2.14 5.75 -0.26
CA ALA A 37 -3.32 6.54 -0.61
C ALA A 37 -3.35 7.93 0.08
N ALA A 38 -2.85 8.02 1.32
CA ALA A 38 -2.74 9.29 2.05
C ALA A 38 -1.81 10.31 1.37
N MET A 39 -0.90 9.85 0.50
CA MET A 39 0.04 10.71 -0.23
C MET A 39 -0.49 11.21 -1.58
N ILE A 40 -1.71 10.85 -1.97
CA ILE A 40 -2.32 11.29 -3.22
C ILE A 40 -2.84 12.71 -3.04
N SER A 41 -2.32 13.62 -3.87
CA SER A 41 -2.76 15.01 -3.92
C SER A 41 -3.20 15.36 -5.34
N LYS A 42 -4.26 16.14 -5.48
CA LYS A 42 -4.75 16.64 -6.77
C LYS A 42 -4.66 18.16 -6.81
N VAL A 43 -4.32 18.69 -7.98
CA VAL A 43 -4.35 20.13 -8.27
C VAL A 43 -5.71 20.48 -8.89
N GLN A 44 -6.38 21.51 -8.36
CA GLN A 44 -7.63 22.04 -8.89
C GLN A 44 -7.40 23.00 -10.07
N GLU A 45 -8.47 23.33 -10.78
CA GLU A 45 -8.42 24.25 -11.93
C GLU A 45 -7.92 25.65 -11.55
N ASP A 46 -8.13 26.08 -10.31
CA ASP A 46 -7.64 27.36 -9.76
C ASP A 46 -6.16 27.31 -9.32
N GLY A 47 -5.52 26.14 -9.41
CA GLY A 47 -4.14 25.91 -9.00
C GLY A 47 -3.98 25.44 -7.55
N ASP A 48 -5.05 25.39 -6.76
CA ASP A 48 -4.97 24.92 -5.37
C ASP A 48 -4.81 23.40 -5.31
N ARG A 49 -3.90 22.94 -4.45
CA ARG A 49 -3.65 21.50 -4.23
C ARG A 49 -4.36 21.00 -2.97
N TYR A 50 -4.91 19.80 -3.02
CA TYR A 50 -5.56 19.16 -1.88
C TYR A 50 -5.25 17.66 -1.82
N TRP A 51 -5.26 17.08 -0.61
CA TRP A 51 -5.15 15.64 -0.41
C TRP A 51 -6.45 14.96 -0.86
N LEU A 52 -6.34 13.94 -1.70
CA LEU A 52 -7.50 13.26 -2.24
C LEU A 52 -8.21 12.40 -1.20
N PHE A 53 -7.45 11.85 -0.23
CA PHE A 53 -7.94 11.01 0.86
C PHE A 53 -7.37 11.48 2.21
N PRO A 54 -7.79 12.64 2.74
CA PRO A 54 -7.32 13.14 4.03
C PRO A 54 -7.68 12.20 5.19
N GLU A 55 -8.74 11.41 5.07
CA GLU A 55 -9.13 10.40 6.05
C GLU A 55 -8.10 9.29 6.16
N CYS A 56 -7.42 8.90 5.07
CA CYS A 56 -6.31 7.96 5.15
C CYS A 56 -5.18 8.49 6.02
N PHE A 57 -4.89 9.79 5.94
CA PHE A 57 -3.91 10.44 6.81
C PHE A 57 -4.35 10.39 8.29
N GLN A 58 -5.64 10.60 8.57
CA GLN A 58 -6.17 10.46 9.93
C GLN A 58 -6.11 9.02 10.44
N ILE A 59 -6.42 8.03 9.60
CA ILE A 59 -6.34 6.61 9.95
C ILE A 59 -4.91 6.24 10.36
N ILE A 60 -3.89 6.62 9.55
CA ILE A 60 -2.50 6.29 9.88
C ILE A 60 -1.96 7.04 11.11
N LEU A 61 -2.55 8.19 11.48
CA LEU A 61 -2.21 8.91 12.70
C LEU A 61 -2.88 8.33 13.95
N GLN A 62 -4.10 7.81 13.80
CA GLN A 62 -4.91 7.21 14.86
C GLN A 62 -4.53 5.77 15.18
N ASP A 63 -3.94 5.06 14.21
CA ASP A 63 -3.39 3.73 14.46
C ASP A 63 -2.16 3.87 15.36
N GLU A 64 -2.43 3.87 16.67
CA GLU A 64 -1.47 4.21 17.71
C GLU A 64 -0.36 3.15 17.81
N CYS A 65 0.83 3.59 17.43
CA CYS A 65 2.13 3.13 17.89
C CYS A 65 2.59 1.72 17.42
N PRO A 66 3.78 1.66 16.82
CA PRO A 66 4.44 0.40 16.48
C PRO A 66 4.73 -0.56 17.66
N THR A 67 4.58 -0.12 18.91
CA THR A 67 4.84 -0.94 20.11
C THR A 67 3.68 -1.86 20.52
N GLY A 68 2.49 -1.73 19.91
CA GLY A 68 1.30 -2.49 20.30
C GLY A 68 0.65 -3.24 19.14
N ALA A 69 0.06 -2.48 18.21
CA ALA A 69 -0.79 -3.03 17.15
C ALA A 69 0.00 -3.59 15.95
N TRP A 70 1.12 -2.95 15.56
CA TRP A 70 1.88 -3.37 14.38
C TRP A 70 2.84 -4.53 14.66
N GLY A 71 3.42 -4.60 15.86
CA GLY A 71 4.54 -5.50 16.17
C GLY A 71 4.20 -6.83 16.86
N SER A 72 2.96 -7.06 17.31
CA SER A 72 2.67 -8.24 18.15
C SER A 72 2.29 -9.51 17.35
N ASN A 73 1.82 -9.38 16.11
CA ASN A 73 1.36 -10.52 15.29
C ASN A 73 1.81 -10.49 13.81
N THR A 74 2.66 -9.55 13.40
CA THR A 74 3.15 -9.46 12.02
C THR A 74 4.64 -9.81 11.94
N SER A 75 5.13 -10.17 10.76
CA SER A 75 6.56 -10.37 10.58
C SER A 75 7.32 -9.04 10.75
N LYS A 76 8.62 -9.11 11.07
CA LYS A 76 9.47 -7.91 11.09
C LYS A 76 9.44 -7.18 9.74
N THR A 77 9.40 -7.92 8.64
CA THR A 77 9.36 -7.36 7.28
C THR A 77 8.07 -6.58 7.02
N ASP A 78 6.91 -7.12 7.41
CA ASP A 78 5.62 -6.42 7.30
C ASP A 78 5.59 -5.18 8.18
N GLY A 79 6.10 -5.30 9.42
CA GLY A 79 6.25 -4.18 10.34
C GLY A 79 7.08 -3.05 9.74
N ILE A 80 8.23 -3.37 9.12
CA ILE A 80 9.10 -2.40 8.44
C ILE A 80 8.37 -1.74 7.26
N LEU A 81 7.71 -2.52 6.39
CA LEU A 81 6.98 -1.99 5.23
C LEU A 81 5.86 -1.03 5.66
N ASN A 82 5.02 -1.45 6.59
CA ASN A 82 3.93 -0.63 7.13
C ASN A 82 4.47 0.66 7.76
N ALA A 83 5.45 0.54 8.67
CA ALA A 83 5.99 1.69 9.38
C ALA A 83 6.72 2.69 8.48
N THR A 84 7.50 2.20 7.51
CA THR A 84 8.19 3.07 6.54
C THR A 84 7.22 3.76 5.59
N GLY A 85 6.15 3.07 5.15
CA GLY A 85 5.06 3.69 4.38
C GLY A 85 4.35 4.80 5.16
N VAL A 86 3.99 4.55 6.43
CA VAL A 86 3.37 5.57 7.30
C VAL A 86 4.30 6.74 7.52
N LEU A 87 5.57 6.49 7.82
CA LEU A 87 6.57 7.54 8.02
C LEU A 87 6.69 8.41 6.78
N LEU A 88 6.76 7.81 5.60
CA LEU A 88 6.84 8.53 4.33
C LEU A 88 5.61 9.42 4.11
N ALA A 89 4.41 8.90 4.37
CA ALA A 89 3.18 9.68 4.27
C ALA A 89 3.17 10.87 5.25
N ILE A 90 3.59 10.66 6.51
CA ILE A 90 3.72 11.72 7.51
C ILE A 90 4.72 12.79 7.07
N LEU A 91 5.89 12.41 6.57
CA LEU A 91 6.91 13.34 6.11
C LEU A 91 6.43 14.15 4.91
N LYS A 92 5.70 13.53 3.98
CA LYS A 92 5.12 14.21 2.82
C LYS A 92 4.09 15.27 3.24
N HIS A 93 3.21 14.96 4.18
CA HIS A 93 2.24 15.92 4.74
C HIS A 93 2.94 17.07 5.50
N ARG A 94 4.00 16.77 6.25
CA ARG A 94 4.83 17.78 6.94
C ARG A 94 5.48 18.75 5.96
N ASP A 95 6.01 18.23 4.85
CA ASP A 95 6.80 19.00 3.89
C ASP A 95 5.91 19.75 2.87
N GLU A 96 4.62 19.43 2.80
CA GLU A 96 3.63 20.08 1.93
C GLU A 96 2.48 20.76 2.72
N PRO A 97 2.76 21.71 3.65
CA PRO A 97 1.75 22.29 4.55
C PRO A 97 0.70 23.17 3.85
N LEU A 98 0.92 23.51 2.57
CA LEU A 98 -0.02 24.29 1.76
C LEU A 98 -1.09 23.42 1.10
N VAL A 99 -0.92 22.09 1.08
CA VAL A 99 -1.90 21.17 0.51
C VAL A 99 -3.07 21.04 1.49
N ARG A 100 -4.27 21.39 1.02
CA ARG A 100 -5.49 21.41 1.84
C ARG A 100 -5.97 19.99 2.17
N GLY A 101 -6.74 19.87 3.25
CA GLY A 101 -7.50 18.66 3.58
C GLY A 101 -7.01 17.91 4.81
N SER A 102 -5.78 18.15 5.26
CA SER A 102 -5.23 17.48 6.45
C SER A 102 -4.75 18.51 7.47
N GLU A 103 -5.14 18.32 8.73
CA GLU A 103 -4.60 19.06 9.87
C GLU A 103 -3.44 18.28 10.47
N LEU A 104 -2.27 18.91 10.57
CA LEU A 104 -1.11 18.31 11.21
C LEU A 104 -1.30 18.36 12.73
N PRO A 105 -1.18 17.22 13.44
CA PRO A 105 -1.34 17.21 14.88
C PRO A 105 -0.18 17.94 15.57
N PRO A 106 -0.41 18.58 16.73
CA PRO A 106 0.61 19.37 17.43
C PRO A 106 1.81 18.54 17.90
N ASP A 107 1.64 17.23 18.06
CA ASP A 107 2.66 16.27 18.48
C ASP A 107 3.33 15.55 17.28
N LEU A 108 3.12 15.98 16.03
CA LEU A 108 3.62 15.31 14.82
C LEU A 108 5.12 14.99 14.88
N ASN A 109 5.94 15.94 15.35
CA ASN A 109 7.39 15.73 15.45
C ASN A 109 7.76 14.64 16.46
N ALA A 110 7.00 14.51 17.55
CA ALA A 110 7.20 13.42 18.51
C ALA A 110 6.84 12.07 17.88
N ARG A 111 5.71 11.99 17.17
CA ARG A 111 5.28 10.80 16.42
C ARG A 111 6.32 10.37 15.38
N ILE A 112 6.88 11.32 14.62
CA ILE A 112 7.96 11.06 13.66
C ILE A 112 9.18 10.48 14.39
N CYS A 113 9.61 11.10 15.50
CA CYS A 113 10.76 10.62 16.26
C CYS A 113 10.55 9.19 16.79
N ASP A 114 9.37 8.91 17.32
CA ASP A 114 9.04 7.59 17.88
C ASP A 114 8.99 6.52 16.79
N LEU A 115 8.40 6.84 15.64
CA LEU A 115 8.34 5.95 14.48
C LEU A 115 9.73 5.66 13.90
N VAL A 116 10.58 6.69 13.75
CA VAL A 116 11.97 6.52 13.32
C VAL A 116 12.74 5.61 14.29
N ARG A 117 12.62 5.83 15.61
CA ARG A 117 13.28 4.97 16.61
C ARG A 117 12.83 3.53 16.53
N TRP A 118 11.53 3.29 16.30
CA TRP A 118 11.02 1.93 16.17
C TRP A 118 11.48 1.24 14.89
N ILE A 119 11.48 1.95 13.75
CA ILE A 119 11.98 1.42 12.47
C ILE A 119 13.46 1.08 12.62
N ASP A 120 14.25 1.98 13.20
CA ASP A 120 15.67 1.74 13.45
C ASP A 120 15.89 0.49 14.31
N ALA A 121 15.23 0.40 15.47
CA ALA A 121 15.33 -0.77 16.35
C ALA A 121 14.92 -2.08 15.65
N THR A 122 13.86 -2.04 14.84
CA THR A 122 13.38 -3.22 14.11
C THR A 122 14.35 -3.64 13.01
N LEU A 123 14.93 -2.66 12.28
CA LEU A 123 15.97 -2.89 11.27
C LEU A 123 17.27 -3.46 11.90
N GLN A 124 17.65 -3.02 13.11
CA GLN A 124 18.81 -3.58 13.82
C GLN A 124 18.68 -5.09 14.08
N GLU A 125 17.46 -5.56 14.32
CA GLU A 125 17.17 -6.97 14.59
C GLU A 125 16.62 -7.74 13.39
N TRP A 126 16.59 -7.13 12.21
CA TRP A 126 15.99 -7.73 11.03
C TRP A 126 16.98 -8.67 10.35
N ASP A 127 16.64 -9.97 10.35
CA ASP A 127 17.35 -10.96 9.55
C ASP A 127 16.84 -10.93 8.10
N VAL A 128 17.48 -10.08 7.29
CA VAL A 128 17.20 -9.92 5.86
C VAL A 128 17.38 -11.24 5.11
N ALA A 129 18.38 -12.05 5.49
CA ALA A 129 18.74 -13.25 4.74
C ALA A 129 17.68 -14.36 4.84
N THR A 130 16.93 -14.38 5.94
CA THR A 130 15.86 -15.37 6.18
C THR A 130 14.46 -14.86 5.87
N SER A 131 14.33 -13.62 5.41
CA SER A 131 13.04 -13.03 5.09
C SER A 131 12.46 -13.61 3.79
N ASP A 132 11.18 -13.99 3.81
CA ASP A 132 10.49 -14.72 2.74
C ASP A 132 9.31 -13.94 2.11
N HIS A 133 9.13 -12.69 2.51
CA HIS A 133 7.99 -11.88 2.10
C HIS A 133 8.11 -11.52 0.62
N VAL A 134 7.00 -11.54 -0.11
CA VAL A 134 7.08 -11.33 -1.56
C VAL A 134 7.39 -9.87 -1.87
N GLY A 135 8.51 -9.61 -2.57
CA GLY A 135 8.82 -8.30 -3.13
C GLY A 135 9.46 -7.31 -2.17
N PHE A 136 9.74 -7.69 -0.91
CA PHE A 136 10.41 -6.80 0.05
C PHE A 136 11.77 -6.32 -0.45
N GLU A 137 12.45 -7.12 -1.29
CA GLU A 137 13.76 -6.80 -1.85
C GLU A 137 13.70 -5.66 -2.87
N LEU A 138 12.50 -5.26 -3.31
CA LEU A 138 12.27 -4.08 -4.13
C LEU A 138 11.60 -2.97 -3.31
N LEU A 139 10.57 -3.31 -2.52
CA LEU A 139 9.77 -2.35 -1.76
C LEU A 139 10.57 -1.65 -0.66
N VAL A 140 11.28 -2.40 0.20
CA VAL A 140 12.02 -1.81 1.32
C VAL A 140 13.13 -0.86 0.83
N PRO A 141 13.99 -1.25 -0.15
CA PRO A 141 14.98 -0.32 -0.71
C PRO A 141 14.37 0.95 -1.29
N THR A 142 13.25 0.85 -1.99
CA THR A 142 12.57 2.00 -2.58
C THR A 142 12.02 2.93 -1.49
N LEU A 143 11.36 2.40 -0.46
CA LEU A 143 10.88 3.19 0.68
C LEU A 143 12.04 3.86 1.43
N LEU A 144 13.13 3.15 1.72
CA LEU A 144 14.33 3.73 2.33
C LEU A 144 14.95 4.81 1.44
N GLY A 145 14.91 4.63 0.12
CA GLY A 145 15.34 5.63 -0.86
C GLY A 145 14.47 6.89 -0.84
N LEU A 146 13.15 6.75 -0.71
CA LEU A 146 12.21 7.85 -0.58
C LEU A 146 12.37 8.58 0.75
N LEU A 147 12.51 7.86 1.87
CA LEU A 147 12.76 8.46 3.19
C LEU A 147 14.07 9.26 3.22
N ARG A 148 15.11 8.82 2.50
CA ARG A 148 16.37 9.56 2.35
C ARG A 148 16.16 10.94 1.71
N GLN A 149 15.16 11.10 0.83
CA GLN A 149 14.84 12.42 0.23
C GLN A 149 14.28 13.41 1.27
N HIS A 150 13.83 12.91 2.42
CA HIS A 150 13.36 13.67 3.57
C HIS A 150 14.39 13.71 4.71
N ASP A 151 15.68 13.47 4.41
CA ASP A 151 16.80 13.42 5.35
C ASP A 151 16.68 12.33 6.45
N VAL A 152 15.88 11.29 6.21
CA VAL A 152 15.77 10.12 7.11
C VAL A 152 16.58 8.96 6.53
N VAL A 153 17.63 8.56 7.24
CA VAL A 153 18.54 7.47 6.82
C VAL A 153 18.70 6.49 7.96
N PHE A 154 18.69 5.20 7.63
CA PHE A 154 18.91 4.10 8.56
C PHE A 154 20.20 3.37 8.20
N ASP A 155 20.97 3.01 9.22
CA ASP A 155 22.14 2.14 9.11
C ASP A 155 21.88 0.89 9.95
N PHE A 156 21.96 -0.30 9.35
CA PHE A 156 21.58 -1.55 10.00
C PHE A 156 22.36 -2.74 9.42
N PRO A 157 22.57 -3.83 10.20
CA PRO A 157 23.44 -4.94 9.79
C PRO A 157 23.05 -5.60 8.46
N GLY A 158 21.75 -5.63 8.15
CA GLY A 158 21.22 -6.24 6.93
C GLY A 158 21.31 -5.38 5.67
N ALA A 159 21.80 -4.14 5.72
CA ALA A 159 21.72 -3.18 4.61
C ALA A 159 22.45 -3.64 3.33
N GLU A 160 23.67 -4.19 3.48
CA GLU A 160 24.46 -4.72 2.34
C GLU A 160 23.82 -5.96 1.72
N VAL A 161 23.24 -6.83 2.56
CA VAL A 161 22.50 -8.03 2.09
C VAL A 161 21.28 -7.59 1.29
N LEU A 162 20.49 -6.65 1.83
CA LEU A 162 19.30 -6.11 1.17
C LEU A 162 19.67 -5.45 -0.18
N THR A 163 20.74 -4.66 -0.20
CA THR A 163 21.23 -4.00 -1.42
C THR A 163 21.65 -5.01 -2.48
N THR A 164 22.31 -6.10 -2.06
CA THR A 164 22.70 -7.18 -2.96
C THR A 164 21.47 -7.90 -3.52
N MET A 165 20.50 -8.25 -2.69
CA MET A 165 19.24 -8.87 -3.12
C MET A 165 18.47 -7.98 -4.11
N ASN A 166 18.36 -6.69 -3.81
CA ASN A 166 17.73 -5.70 -4.69
C ASN A 166 18.38 -5.68 -6.07
N ARG A 167 19.71 -5.57 -6.11
CA ARG A 167 20.48 -5.56 -7.36
C ARG A 167 20.31 -6.85 -8.14
N GLU A 168 20.36 -8.00 -7.49
CA GLU A 168 20.17 -9.30 -8.13
C GLU A 168 18.75 -9.49 -8.68
N LYS A 169 17.75 -8.98 -7.96
CA LYS A 169 16.35 -8.99 -8.40
C LYS A 169 16.18 -8.10 -9.62
N LEU A 170 16.64 -6.85 -9.55
CA LEU A 170 16.57 -5.88 -10.66
C LEU A 170 17.34 -6.36 -11.89
N ALA A 171 18.49 -7.03 -11.74
CA ALA A 171 19.24 -7.58 -12.86
C ALA A 171 18.48 -8.69 -13.62
N LYS A 172 17.54 -9.37 -12.95
CA LYS A 172 16.68 -10.40 -13.54
C LYS A 172 15.35 -9.84 -14.06
N LEU A 173 15.00 -8.62 -13.66
CA LEU A 173 13.76 -7.95 -14.06
C LEU A 173 14.05 -6.98 -15.21
N ASP A 174 13.37 -7.19 -16.33
CA ASP A 174 13.32 -6.17 -17.37
C ASP A 174 12.26 -5.13 -16.98
N VAL A 175 12.64 -4.08 -16.24
CA VAL A 175 11.70 -2.99 -15.88
C VAL A 175 11.13 -2.33 -17.13
N SER A 176 11.89 -2.28 -18.24
CA SER A 176 11.42 -1.70 -19.50
C SER A 176 10.30 -2.51 -20.14
N SER A 177 10.15 -3.79 -19.79
CA SER A 177 9.02 -4.61 -20.20
C SER A 177 7.67 -4.08 -19.70
N LEU A 178 7.66 -3.28 -18.62
CA LEU A 178 6.45 -2.60 -18.15
C LEU A 178 5.93 -1.55 -19.15
N TYR A 179 6.77 -1.04 -20.05
CA TYR A 179 6.32 -0.14 -21.13
C TYR A 179 5.64 -0.91 -22.29
N SER A 180 5.71 -2.24 -22.28
CA SER A 180 4.98 -3.09 -23.22
C SER A 180 3.56 -3.38 -22.73
N PRO A 181 2.59 -3.62 -23.63
CA PRO A 181 1.26 -4.14 -23.27
C PRO A 181 1.24 -5.56 -22.69
N ALA A 182 2.40 -6.21 -22.55
CA ALA A 182 2.51 -7.54 -21.99
C ALA A 182 2.06 -7.55 -20.52
N LYS A 183 1.19 -8.49 -20.15
CA LYS A 183 0.72 -8.64 -18.77
C LYS A 183 1.90 -9.01 -17.87
N SER A 184 2.07 -8.28 -16.77
CA SER A 184 3.12 -8.50 -15.79
C SER A 184 2.55 -8.38 -14.38
N THR A 185 2.93 -9.30 -13.48
CA THR A 185 2.54 -9.24 -12.07
C THR A 185 3.21 -8.10 -11.32
N LEU A 186 4.28 -7.52 -11.88
CA LEU A 186 4.96 -6.35 -11.32
C LEU A 186 4.04 -5.12 -11.26
N VAL A 187 2.97 -5.09 -12.06
CA VAL A 187 1.96 -4.02 -12.04
C VAL A 187 1.23 -3.95 -10.70
N HIS A 188 1.19 -5.03 -9.91
CA HIS A 188 0.59 -5.00 -8.57
C HIS A 188 1.44 -4.23 -7.54
N SER A 189 2.69 -3.91 -7.87
CA SER A 189 3.63 -3.23 -6.97
C SER A 189 4.45 -2.16 -7.71
N LEU A 190 3.79 -1.28 -8.48
CA LEU A 190 4.49 -0.24 -9.26
C LEU A 190 5.24 0.76 -8.37
N GLU A 191 4.78 0.94 -7.14
CA GLU A 191 5.42 1.79 -6.13
C GLU A 191 6.85 1.32 -5.80
N ALA A 192 7.17 0.04 -6.03
CA ALA A 192 8.52 -0.49 -5.90
C ALA A 192 9.51 0.08 -6.92
N PHE A 193 9.04 0.69 -8.00
CA PHE A 193 9.86 1.20 -9.11
C PHE A 193 9.88 2.73 -9.18
N VAL A 194 9.44 3.41 -8.13
CA VAL A 194 9.53 4.87 -8.04
C VAL A 194 10.99 5.32 -8.19
N GLY A 195 11.23 6.30 -9.07
CA GLY A 195 12.56 6.76 -9.44
C GLY A 195 13.25 5.93 -10.53
N MET A 196 12.67 4.80 -10.95
CA MET A 196 13.17 3.95 -12.04
C MET A 196 12.20 3.85 -13.23
N LEU A 197 10.91 4.03 -12.96
CA LEU A 197 9.82 3.91 -13.91
C LEU A 197 9.27 5.28 -14.32
N ASP A 198 9.02 5.43 -15.62
CA ASP A 198 8.23 6.54 -16.18
C ASP A 198 6.75 6.16 -16.11
N PHE A 199 6.02 6.75 -15.15
CA PHE A 199 4.64 6.39 -14.87
C PHE A 199 3.66 6.79 -15.98
N ASP A 200 4.01 7.78 -16.81
CA ASP A 200 3.18 8.18 -17.95
C ASP A 200 3.13 7.08 -19.03
N LYS A 201 4.15 6.21 -19.07
CA LYS A 201 4.28 5.12 -20.05
C LYS A 201 3.65 3.80 -19.61
N VAL A 202 2.97 3.76 -18.46
CA VAL A 202 2.33 2.52 -17.96
C VAL A 202 0.81 2.63 -17.87
N LYS A 203 0.21 3.73 -18.31
CA LYS A 203 -1.24 3.93 -18.36
C LYS A 203 -2.00 2.78 -19.02
N HIS A 204 -1.43 2.14 -20.04
CA HIS A 204 -2.06 1.01 -20.75
C HIS A 204 -2.26 -0.24 -19.88
N HIS A 205 -1.63 -0.31 -18.70
CA HIS A 205 -1.89 -1.39 -17.74
C HIS A 205 -3.14 -1.17 -16.89
N LEU A 206 -3.75 0.02 -16.92
CA LEU A 206 -5.01 0.28 -16.22
C LEU A 206 -6.08 -0.69 -16.69
N HIS A 207 -6.69 -1.36 -15.71
CA HIS A 207 -7.84 -2.20 -15.92
C HIS A 207 -8.88 -1.91 -14.85
N ASN A 208 -10.07 -1.47 -15.29
CA ASN A 208 -11.15 -1.00 -14.41
C ASN A 208 -10.66 0.10 -13.43
N GLY A 209 -9.83 1.01 -13.92
CA GLY A 209 -9.19 2.08 -13.16
C GLY A 209 -8.09 1.64 -12.20
N SER A 210 -7.65 0.39 -12.19
CA SER A 210 -6.63 -0.07 -11.24
C SER A 210 -5.36 -0.54 -11.94
N MET A 211 -4.24 -0.37 -11.24
CA MET A 211 -2.99 -1.08 -11.54
C MET A 211 -3.04 -2.44 -10.86
N MET A 212 -3.54 -3.44 -11.60
CA MET A 212 -3.69 -4.84 -11.14
C MET A 212 -4.40 -4.94 -9.77
N ALA A 213 -5.52 -4.24 -9.60
CA ALA A 213 -6.33 -4.25 -8.39
C ALA A 213 -5.59 -3.85 -7.10
N SER A 214 -4.39 -3.25 -7.18
CA SER A 214 -3.61 -2.80 -6.02
C SER A 214 -3.83 -1.31 -5.75
N PRO A 215 -4.35 -0.92 -4.56
CA PRO A 215 -4.48 0.47 -4.19
C PRO A 215 -3.13 1.20 -4.04
N SER A 216 -2.11 0.59 -3.42
CA SER A 216 -0.76 1.18 -3.33
C SER A 216 -0.12 1.44 -4.70
N SER A 217 -0.21 0.47 -5.61
CA SER A 217 0.30 0.62 -6.98
C SER A 217 -0.47 1.69 -7.77
N THR A 218 -1.80 1.73 -7.61
CA THR A 218 -2.65 2.75 -8.25
C THR A 218 -2.41 4.14 -7.64
N ALA A 219 -2.14 4.22 -6.34
CA ALA A 219 -1.75 5.44 -5.66
C ALA A 219 -0.41 5.96 -6.18
N ALA A 220 0.60 5.10 -6.29
CA ALA A 220 1.88 5.48 -6.88
C ALA A 220 1.73 5.98 -8.32
N TYR A 221 0.91 5.31 -9.14
CA TYR A 221 0.56 5.82 -10.46
C TYR A 221 -0.02 7.24 -10.40
N LEU A 222 -1.06 7.49 -9.60
CA LEU A 222 -1.66 8.82 -9.45
C LEU A 222 -0.70 9.88 -8.89
N ILE A 223 0.28 9.48 -8.06
CA ILE A 223 1.27 10.39 -7.47
C ILE A 223 2.32 10.84 -8.50
N TYR A 224 2.68 9.98 -9.46
CA TYR A 224 3.85 10.17 -10.33
C TYR A 224 3.53 10.41 -11.82
N ILE A 225 2.27 10.31 -12.24
CA ILE A 225 1.85 10.74 -13.59
C ILE A 225 1.85 12.26 -13.75
N SER A 226 2.12 12.72 -14.96
CA SER A 226 2.09 14.14 -15.33
C SER A 226 0.68 14.64 -15.64
N GLU A 227 -0.18 13.79 -16.20
CA GLU A 227 -1.58 14.09 -16.49
C GLU A 227 -2.49 13.27 -15.58
N TRP A 228 -3.43 13.93 -14.92
CA TRP A 228 -4.35 13.28 -13.98
C TRP A 228 -5.23 12.23 -14.67
N ASP A 229 -5.45 11.10 -14.01
CA ASP A 229 -6.26 10.01 -14.53
C ASP A 229 -7.54 9.81 -13.71
N ASP A 230 -8.66 10.25 -14.27
CA ASP A 230 -9.97 10.17 -13.60
C ASP A 230 -10.47 8.72 -13.42
N GLU A 231 -10.03 7.78 -14.27
CA GLU A 231 -10.41 6.37 -14.11
C GLU A 231 -9.73 5.76 -12.88
N ALA A 232 -8.45 6.09 -12.69
CA ALA A 232 -7.68 5.69 -11.52
C ALA A 232 -8.21 6.33 -10.23
N GLU A 233 -8.55 7.62 -10.26
CA GLU A 233 -9.23 8.28 -9.14
C GLU A 233 -10.56 7.59 -8.81
N ALA A 234 -11.38 7.28 -9.82
CA ALA A 234 -12.68 6.64 -9.62
C ALA A 234 -12.54 5.24 -8.98
N TYR A 235 -11.48 4.50 -9.32
CA TYR A 235 -11.14 3.25 -8.65
C TYR A 235 -10.79 3.45 -7.17
N MET A 236 -9.89 4.39 -6.86
CA MET A 236 -9.49 4.64 -5.48
C MET A 236 -10.70 5.08 -4.64
N LYS A 237 -11.54 5.98 -5.14
CA LYS A 237 -12.77 6.41 -4.44
C LYS A 237 -13.77 5.28 -4.21
N ARG A 238 -13.89 4.36 -5.17
CA ARG A 238 -14.81 3.21 -5.08
C ARG A 238 -14.35 2.18 -4.06
N THR A 239 -13.05 1.99 -3.92
CA THR A 239 -12.45 0.96 -3.05
C THR A 239 -12.14 1.48 -1.65
N PHE A 240 -12.10 2.80 -1.48
CA PHE A 240 -11.91 3.45 -0.20
C PHE A 240 -13.07 3.17 0.77
N VAL A 241 -12.74 2.71 1.97
CA VAL A 241 -13.69 2.62 3.08
C VAL A 241 -13.33 3.65 4.12
N GLN A 242 -14.17 4.68 4.28
CA GLN A 242 -13.83 5.89 5.02
C GLN A 242 -13.36 5.68 6.47
N SER A 243 -13.88 4.66 7.16
CA SER A 243 -13.53 4.32 8.55
C SER A 243 -12.39 3.31 8.70
N GLU A 244 -11.91 2.76 7.59
CA GLU A 244 -11.11 1.52 7.59
C GLU A 244 -9.84 1.66 6.73
N GLY A 245 -9.87 2.44 5.67
CA GLY A 245 -8.75 2.62 4.74
C GLY A 245 -8.89 1.75 3.50
N PHE A 246 -7.75 1.26 3.00
CA PHE A 246 -7.65 0.42 1.81
C PHE A 246 -7.18 -0.99 2.17
N ALA A 247 -7.76 -2.01 1.55
CA ALA A 247 -7.21 -3.36 1.54
C ALA A 247 -6.03 -3.48 0.56
N SER A 248 -5.26 -4.56 0.63
CA SER A 248 -4.14 -4.80 -0.29
C SER A 248 -4.56 -5.06 -1.74
N ALA A 249 -5.82 -5.48 -1.95
CA ALA A 249 -6.38 -5.64 -3.28
C ALA A 249 -7.89 -5.41 -3.31
N ALA A 250 -8.41 -4.79 -4.37
CA ALA A 250 -9.84 -4.66 -4.60
C ALA A 250 -10.17 -4.48 -6.10
N PRO A 251 -11.35 -4.92 -6.59
CA PRO A 251 -12.27 -5.85 -5.94
C PRO A 251 -11.72 -7.29 -5.93
N THR A 252 -12.02 -8.05 -4.89
CA THR A 252 -11.59 -9.46 -4.70
C THR A 252 -12.75 -10.46 -4.82
N THR A 253 -13.92 -10.01 -5.28
CA THR A 253 -15.17 -10.78 -5.26
C THR A 253 -15.10 -12.12 -5.99
N ILE A 254 -14.42 -12.19 -7.14
CA ILE A 254 -14.22 -13.47 -7.87
C ILE A 254 -13.37 -14.44 -7.05
N PHE A 255 -12.28 -13.95 -6.44
CA PHE A 255 -11.41 -14.76 -5.60
C PHE A 255 -12.18 -15.28 -4.38
N GLU A 256 -12.89 -14.40 -3.68
CA GLU A 256 -13.70 -14.76 -2.50
C GLU A 256 -14.78 -15.78 -2.84
N CYS A 257 -15.56 -15.56 -3.91
CA CYS A 257 -16.56 -16.50 -4.39
C CYS A 257 -15.95 -17.88 -4.69
N SER A 258 -14.79 -17.89 -5.35
CA SER A 258 -14.11 -19.13 -5.74
C SER A 258 -13.57 -19.85 -4.51
N TRP A 259 -12.96 -19.12 -3.58
CA TRP A 259 -12.41 -19.64 -2.34
C TRP A 259 -13.49 -20.26 -1.45
N VAL A 260 -14.62 -19.57 -1.27
CA VAL A 260 -15.77 -20.08 -0.52
C VAL A 260 -16.30 -21.36 -1.17
N LYS A 261 -16.51 -21.36 -2.50
CA LYS A 261 -16.96 -22.55 -3.24
C LYS A 261 -15.99 -23.72 -3.08
N SER A 262 -14.70 -23.49 -3.26
CA SER A 262 -13.68 -24.54 -3.10
C SER A 262 -13.65 -25.09 -1.68
N THR A 263 -13.75 -24.22 -0.66
CA THR A 263 -13.77 -24.65 0.74
C THR A 263 -15.00 -25.51 1.04
N ILE A 264 -16.18 -25.13 0.54
CA ILE A 264 -17.41 -25.91 0.72
C ILE A 264 -17.34 -27.26 0.00
N LEU A 265 -16.75 -27.30 -1.21
CA LEU A 265 -16.62 -28.55 -1.97
C LEU A 265 -15.56 -29.52 -1.40
N LEU A 266 -14.68 -29.03 -0.53
CA LEU A 266 -13.64 -29.83 0.13
C LEU A 266 -14.04 -30.30 1.55
N LEU A 267 -15.20 -29.85 2.05
CA LEU A 267 -15.82 -30.31 3.31
C LEU A 267 -16.77 -31.48 3.05
#